data_AF-A0A8H5MD01-F1
#
_entry.id   AF-A0A8H5MD01-F1
#
_cell.length_a   1.000
_cell.length_b   1.000
_cell.length_c   1.000
_cell.angle_alpha   90.00
_cell.angle_beta   90.00
_cell.angle_gamma   90.00
#
_symmetry.space_group_name_H-M   'P 1'
#
loop_
_entity.id
_entity.type
_entity.pdbx_description
1 polymer ?
#
loop_
_entity_poly.entity_id
_entity_poly.type
_entity_poly.pdbx_seq_one_letter_code
_entity_poly.pdbx_strand_id
1 'polypeptide(L)'
;MSTAEPHALAFDPRTQEIRWDVGDVNRPPDPNRPTVIRFTPADFISLSRESLGVWRRNNLAYKLYGTTNQFNRVTQDLQTARNNGLPIAGATAAQGLVYTYEVPPAFRTQRGFAVVATFFPQPPWRFFDGQGNWQPAFRDILRSATNNALIGIRRDLELAVRLRLSDPQGFINPTTQATNSIQFIDIHYGSDVVARQMLEIVREFI
;
A
#
# COMPACT_ATOMS: atom_id res chain seq x y z
N MET A 1 -41.47 23.99 -1.68
CA MET A 1 -40.05 24.11 -2.04
C MET A 1 -39.32 22.97 -1.36
N SER A 2 -38.92 21.95 -2.11
CA SER A 2 -38.11 20.84 -1.58
C SER A 2 -36.65 21.27 -1.58
N THR A 3 -36.08 21.51 -0.41
CA THR A 3 -34.64 21.64 -0.24
C THR A 3 -34.05 20.24 -0.41
N ALA A 4 -33.59 19.92 -1.61
CA ALA A 4 -32.73 18.76 -1.80
C ALA A 4 -31.49 18.98 -0.92
N GLU A 5 -31.35 18.18 0.14
CA GLU A 5 -30.10 18.10 0.87
C GLU A 5 -29.01 17.72 -0.15
N PRO A 6 -27.89 18.45 -0.21
CA PRO A 6 -26.79 18.06 -1.09
C PRO A 6 -26.34 16.67 -0.64
N HIS A 7 -26.62 15.65 -1.45
CA HIS A 7 -26.06 14.32 -1.25
C HIS A 7 -24.54 14.48 -1.14
N ALA A 8 -23.98 14.14 0.01
CA ALA A 8 -22.54 14.15 0.21
C ALA A 8 -21.89 13.34 -0.92
N LEU A 9 -21.04 14.00 -1.72
CA LEU A 9 -20.33 13.35 -2.81
C LEU A 9 -19.43 12.26 -2.21
N ALA A 10 -19.36 11.11 -2.87
CA ALA A 10 -18.41 10.07 -2.48
C ALA A 10 -16.99 10.62 -2.56
N PHE A 11 -16.15 10.28 -1.58
CA PHE A 11 -14.76 10.72 -1.56
C PHE A 11 -14.01 10.19 -2.80
N ASP A 12 -13.30 11.08 -3.50
CA ASP A 12 -12.43 10.76 -4.63
C ASP A 12 -10.98 11.22 -4.36
N PRO A 13 -10.04 10.28 -4.15
CA PRO A 13 -8.65 10.61 -3.82
C PRO A 13 -7.89 11.32 -4.95
N ARG A 14 -8.43 11.32 -6.17
CA ARG A 14 -7.83 12.00 -7.33
C ARG A 14 -8.10 13.49 -7.37
N THR A 15 -9.12 13.95 -6.66
CA THR A 15 -9.60 15.34 -6.74
C THR A 15 -9.70 16.00 -5.36
N GLN A 16 -9.65 15.22 -4.28
CA GLN A 16 -9.83 15.70 -2.92
C GLN A 16 -8.61 15.41 -2.04
N GLU A 17 -8.38 16.28 -1.05
CA GLU A 17 -7.35 16.06 -0.03
C GLU A 17 -7.84 15.09 1.05
N ILE A 18 -6.89 14.45 1.73
CA ILE A 18 -7.12 13.64 2.92
C ILE A 18 -6.10 13.99 3.99
N ARG A 19 -6.47 13.84 5.26
CA ARG A 19 -5.52 14.00 6.37
C ARG A 19 -5.52 12.77 7.26
N TRP A 20 -4.36 12.50 7.85
CA TRP A 20 -4.13 11.39 8.76
C TRP A 20 -3.51 11.88 10.07
N ASP A 21 -4.17 11.59 11.19
CA ASP A 21 -3.67 11.88 12.52
C ASP A 21 -3.50 10.57 13.29
N VAL A 22 -2.24 10.15 13.46
CA VAL A 22 -1.86 8.90 14.12
C VAL A 22 -2.03 8.96 15.64
N GLY A 23 -2.59 7.91 16.24
CA GLY A 23 -2.74 7.77 17.68
C GLY A 23 -4.14 7.36 18.12
N ASP A 24 -4.57 7.87 19.28
CA ASP A 24 -5.87 7.54 19.85
C ASP A 24 -7.03 7.99 18.94
N VAL A 25 -7.89 7.05 18.57
CA VAL A 25 -9.08 7.26 17.74
C VAL A 25 -10.23 7.91 18.49
N ASN A 26 -10.12 8.06 19.81
CA ASN A 26 -11.15 8.68 20.67
C ASN A 26 -10.82 10.12 21.06
N ARG A 27 -9.63 10.61 20.74
CA ARG A 27 -9.25 12.00 21.06
C ARG A 27 -10.11 12.99 20.28
N PRO A 28 -10.30 14.23 20.79
CA PRO A 28 -11.02 15.28 20.08
C PRO A 28 -10.46 15.49 18.65
N PRO A 29 -11.32 15.48 17.62
CA PRO A 29 -10.90 15.71 16.24
C PRO A 29 -10.31 17.11 16.05
N ASP A 30 -9.09 17.18 15.53
CA ASP A 30 -8.45 18.43 15.12
C ASP A 30 -7.64 18.19 13.83
N PRO A 31 -8.20 18.48 12.64
CA PRO A 31 -7.50 18.27 11.38
C PRO A 31 -6.31 19.22 11.19
N ASN A 32 -6.15 20.24 12.03
CA ASN A 32 -5.08 21.22 11.95
C ASN A 32 -3.96 20.97 12.96
N ARG A 33 -4.08 19.95 13.82
CA ARG A 33 -3.03 19.58 14.77
C ARG A 33 -1.67 19.41 14.08
N PRO A 34 -0.55 19.87 14.68
CA PRO A 34 0.77 19.83 14.05
C PRO A 34 1.24 18.44 13.59
N THR A 35 0.79 17.37 14.26
CA THR A 35 1.12 15.97 13.93
C THR A 35 0.31 15.40 12.77
N VAL A 36 -0.71 16.12 12.30
CA VAL A 36 -1.58 15.66 11.21
C VAL A 36 -0.81 15.71 9.90
N ILE A 37 -0.70 14.56 9.25
CA ILE A 37 -0.15 14.43 7.91
C ILE A 37 -1.23 14.84 6.91
N ARG A 38 -0.87 15.73 5.99
CA ARG A 38 -1.76 16.26 4.95
C ARG A 38 -1.35 15.69 3.60
N PHE A 39 -2.31 15.14 2.87
CA PHE A 39 -2.12 14.63 1.52
C PHE A 39 -3.03 15.39 0.56
N THR A 40 -2.44 15.87 -0.52
CA THR A 40 -3.10 16.50 -1.66
C THR A 40 -3.29 15.48 -2.78
N PRO A 41 -4.09 15.77 -3.82
CA PRO A 41 -4.17 14.89 -4.99
C PRO A 41 -2.83 14.55 -5.65
N ALA A 42 -1.81 15.41 -5.54
CA ALA A 42 -0.46 15.14 -6.04
C ALA A 42 0.29 14.05 -5.25
N ASP A 43 -0.15 13.76 -4.02
CA ASP A 43 0.41 12.72 -3.17
C ASP A 43 -0.23 11.33 -3.45
N PHE A 44 -1.29 11.26 -4.25
CA PHE A 44 -2.00 10.02 -4.55
C PHE A 44 -1.18 9.10 -5.48
N ILE A 45 -1.09 7.81 -5.13
CA ILE A 45 -0.37 6.79 -5.91
C ILE A 45 -1.34 5.89 -6.67
N SER A 46 -2.27 5.25 -5.95
CA SER A 46 -3.13 4.22 -6.54
C SER A 46 -4.45 4.07 -5.78
N LEU A 47 -5.48 3.66 -6.53
CA LEU A 47 -6.76 3.27 -5.95
C LEU A 47 -6.63 1.92 -5.25
N SER A 48 -7.51 1.68 -4.30
CA SER A 48 -7.68 0.39 -3.63
C SER A 48 -9.16 0.18 -3.34
N ARG A 49 -9.66 -1.04 -3.54
CA ARG A 49 -11.08 -1.37 -3.34
C ARG A 49 -11.49 -1.41 -1.87
N GLU A 50 -10.52 -1.56 -0.97
CA GLU A 50 -10.72 -1.79 0.46
C GLU A 50 -10.26 -0.62 1.34
N SER A 51 -9.66 0.41 0.74
CA SER A 51 -9.09 1.54 1.44
C SER A 51 -9.42 2.85 0.71
N LEU A 52 -9.11 3.99 1.33
CA LEU A 52 -9.23 5.33 0.77
C LEU A 52 -8.07 5.67 -0.19
N GLY A 53 -7.34 4.66 -0.65
CA GLY A 53 -6.21 4.77 -1.57
C GLY A 53 -4.85 4.68 -0.88
N VAL A 54 -3.82 4.61 -1.72
CA VAL A 54 -2.41 4.66 -1.32
C VAL A 54 -1.87 6.05 -1.61
N TRP A 55 -1.27 6.65 -0.59
CA TRP A 55 -0.79 8.02 -0.61
C TRP A 55 0.70 8.06 -0.27
N ARG A 56 1.42 9.01 -0.84
CA ARG A 56 2.84 9.22 -0.59
C ARG A 56 3.04 10.48 0.21
N ARG A 57 3.86 10.41 1.26
CA ARG A 57 4.45 11.63 1.84
C ARG A 57 5.90 11.36 2.15
N ASN A 58 6.78 12.23 1.67
CA ASN A 58 8.23 12.05 1.77
C ASN A 58 8.65 10.68 1.19
N ASN A 59 9.32 9.85 2.01
CA ASN A 59 9.78 8.50 1.67
C ASN A 59 8.86 7.41 2.23
N LEU A 60 7.60 7.73 2.54
CA LEU A 60 6.64 6.78 3.10
C LEU A 60 5.38 6.68 2.24
N ALA A 61 4.88 5.46 2.12
CA ALA A 61 3.58 5.10 1.55
C ALA A 61 2.58 4.91 2.69
N TYR A 62 1.35 5.37 2.48
CA TYR A 62 0.25 5.30 3.44
C TYR A 62 -0.97 4.72 2.74
N LYS A 63 -1.33 3.47 3.04
CA LYS A 63 -2.62 2.89 2.67
C LYS A 63 -3.62 3.23 3.76
N LEU A 64 -4.53 4.16 3.49
CA LEU A 64 -5.41 4.76 4.50
C LEU A 64 -6.78 4.09 4.51
N TYR A 65 -7.26 3.68 5.68
CA TYR A 65 -8.56 3.02 5.85
C TYR A 65 -9.50 3.91 6.65
N GLY A 66 -10.71 4.15 6.14
CA GLY A 66 -11.76 4.94 6.81
C GLY A 66 -12.54 4.19 7.91
N THR A 67 -12.05 3.03 8.33
CA THR A 67 -12.64 2.17 9.37
C THR A 67 -11.55 1.35 10.03
N THR A 68 -11.76 0.92 11.28
CA THR A 68 -10.84 0.04 12.03
C THR A 68 -11.19 -1.44 11.92
N ASN A 69 -12.24 -1.83 11.18
CA ASN A 69 -12.75 -3.20 11.13
C ASN A 69 -11.69 -4.25 10.73
N GLN A 70 -10.74 -3.86 9.88
CA GLN A 70 -9.68 -4.75 9.40
C GLN A 70 -8.36 -4.61 10.16
N PHE A 71 -8.26 -3.68 11.12
CA PHE A 71 -6.99 -3.33 11.75
C PHE A 71 -6.29 -4.52 12.41
N ASN A 72 -7.04 -5.35 13.15
CA ASN A 72 -6.49 -6.53 13.82
C ASN A 72 -5.97 -7.56 12.81
N ARG A 73 -6.73 -7.80 11.73
CA ARG A 73 -6.32 -8.72 10.66
C ARG A 73 -5.05 -8.23 9.98
N VAL A 74 -5.02 -6.96 9.56
CA VAL A 74 -3.84 -6.38 8.89
C VAL A 74 -2.62 -6.39 9.82
N THR A 75 -2.81 -6.12 11.10
CA THR A 75 -1.72 -6.20 12.08
C THR A 75 -1.18 -7.63 12.22
N GLN A 76 -2.05 -8.64 12.22
CA GLN A 76 -1.67 -10.06 12.22
C GLN A 76 -0.96 -10.46 10.93
N ASP A 77 -1.41 -9.97 9.77
CA ASP A 77 -0.76 -10.22 8.48
C ASP A 77 0.67 -9.63 8.49
N LEU A 78 0.85 -8.38 8.95
CA LEU A 78 2.17 -7.77 9.10
C LEU A 78 3.07 -8.53 10.08
N GLN A 79 2.53 -9.01 11.21
CA GLN A 79 3.29 -9.82 12.17
C GLN A 79 3.72 -11.17 11.56
N THR A 80 2.79 -11.84 10.88
CA THR A 80 3.07 -13.10 10.18
C THR A 80 4.16 -12.92 9.13
N ALA A 81 4.10 -11.83 8.35
CA ALA A 81 5.11 -11.48 7.37
C ALA A 81 6.50 -11.33 8.01
N ARG A 82 6.61 -10.56 9.09
CA ARG A 82 7.87 -10.35 9.81
C ARG A 82 8.42 -11.65 10.38
N ASN A 83 7.58 -12.45 11.04
CA ASN A 83 7.99 -13.70 11.66
C ASN A 83 8.50 -14.73 10.64
N ASN A 84 8.03 -14.64 9.39
CA ASN A 84 8.45 -15.51 8.31
C ASN A 84 9.52 -14.89 7.39
N GLY A 85 10.02 -13.70 7.70
CA GLY A 85 11.06 -13.02 6.94
C GLY A 85 10.62 -12.50 5.57
N LEU A 86 9.32 -12.27 5.35
CA LEU A 86 8.83 -11.67 4.11
C LEU A 86 9.32 -10.21 4.02
N PRO A 87 9.90 -9.76 2.90
CA PRO A 87 10.42 -8.41 2.78
C PRO A 87 9.29 -7.40 2.61
N ILE A 88 8.84 -6.80 3.71
CA ILE A 88 7.65 -5.93 3.74
C ILE A 88 7.95 -4.42 3.77
N ALA A 89 9.10 -3.95 3.24
CA ALA A 89 9.43 -2.51 3.20
C ALA A 89 9.37 -1.78 4.56
N GLY A 90 9.56 -2.51 5.67
CA GLY A 90 9.37 -1.96 7.03
C GLY A 90 7.91 -1.63 7.38
N ALA A 91 6.94 -2.22 6.68
CA ALA A 91 5.53 -1.93 6.84
C ALA A 91 5.06 -2.11 8.28
N THR A 92 4.30 -1.14 8.77
CA THR A 92 3.68 -1.09 10.10
C THR A 92 2.22 -0.64 9.97
N ALA A 93 1.40 -0.92 10.97
CA ALA A 93 0.02 -0.43 11.02
C ALA A 93 -0.17 0.43 12.27
N ALA A 94 -0.90 1.54 12.13
CA ALA A 94 -1.22 2.42 13.24
C ALA A 94 -2.65 2.94 13.13
N GLN A 95 -3.38 2.95 14.25
CA GLN A 95 -4.72 3.56 14.34
C GLN A 95 -4.62 5.07 14.52
N GLY A 96 -5.75 5.74 14.27
CA GLY A 96 -5.83 7.19 14.28
C GLY A 96 -7.11 7.71 13.63
N LEU A 97 -7.12 9.01 13.37
CA LEU A 97 -8.24 9.71 12.75
C LEU A 97 -7.90 10.00 11.29
N VAL A 98 -8.84 9.67 10.41
CA VAL A 98 -8.80 10.02 8.99
C VAL A 98 -9.78 11.16 8.74
N TYR A 99 -9.34 12.18 8.02
CA TYR A 99 -10.17 13.33 7.66
C TYR A 99 -10.33 13.39 6.15
N THR A 100 -11.56 13.25 5.66
CA THR A 100 -11.94 13.42 4.25
C THR A 100 -12.88 14.62 4.11
N TYR A 101 -13.11 15.12 2.89
CA TYR A 101 -14.12 16.17 2.68
C TYR A 101 -15.49 15.56 2.37
N GLU A 102 -16.55 16.06 3.03
CA GLU A 102 -17.95 15.84 2.61
C GLU A 102 -18.44 16.99 1.73
N VAL A 103 -18.17 18.23 2.16
CA VAL A 103 -18.36 19.47 1.40
C VAL A 103 -17.20 20.41 1.76
N PRO A 104 -16.26 20.71 0.84
CA PRO A 104 -15.17 21.63 1.14
C PRO A 104 -15.71 22.98 1.67
N PRO A 105 -15.17 23.54 2.78
CA PRO A 105 -13.96 23.14 3.50
C PRO A 105 -14.18 22.22 4.73
N ALA A 106 -15.38 21.70 4.96
CA ALA A 106 -15.70 20.91 6.14
C ALA A 106 -15.14 19.48 6.03
N PHE A 107 -14.32 19.09 7.01
CA PHE A 107 -13.80 17.73 7.13
C PHE A 107 -14.80 16.81 7.82
N ARG A 108 -15.10 15.69 7.16
CA ARG A 108 -15.63 14.49 7.81
C ARG A 108 -14.51 13.79 8.55
N THR A 109 -14.75 13.43 9.81
CA THR A 109 -13.81 12.64 10.60
C THR A 109 -14.24 11.18 10.63
N GLN A 110 -13.28 10.27 10.46
CA GLN A 110 -13.47 8.82 10.54
C GLN A 110 -12.45 8.22 11.49
N ARG A 111 -12.86 7.19 12.24
CA ARG A 111 -11.90 6.32 12.94
C ARG A 111 -11.29 5.38 11.94
N GLY A 112 -9.98 5.38 11.83
CA GLY A 112 -9.29 4.65 10.77
C GLY A 112 -7.95 4.10 11.22
N PHE A 113 -7.22 3.58 10.24
CA PHE A 113 -5.83 3.18 10.41
C PHE A 113 -5.06 3.40 9.11
N ALA A 114 -3.74 3.43 9.22
CA ALA A 114 -2.84 3.44 8.09
C ALA A 114 -1.95 2.20 8.13
N VAL A 115 -1.72 1.58 6.97
CA VAL A 115 -0.49 0.79 6.76
C VAL A 115 0.56 1.73 6.21
N VAL A 116 1.67 1.85 6.92
CA VAL A 116 2.78 2.75 6.59
C VAL A 116 3.99 1.91 6.22
N ALA A 117 4.52 2.11 5.02
CA ALA A 117 5.67 1.39 4.48
C ALA A 117 6.68 2.35 3.85
N THR A 118 7.92 1.91 3.69
CA THR A 118 8.93 2.66 2.93
C THR A 118 8.49 2.76 1.47
N PHE A 119 8.48 3.98 0.93
CA PHE A 119 8.28 4.22 -0.49
C PHE A 119 9.65 4.38 -1.15
N PHE A 120 9.89 3.65 -2.26
CA PHE A 120 11.16 3.69 -2.99
C PHE A 120 10.98 4.46 -4.31
N PRO A 121 11.07 5.81 -4.30
CA PRO A 121 10.71 6.63 -5.46
C PRO A 121 11.80 6.73 -6.52
N GLN A 122 13.03 6.33 -6.20
CA GLN A 122 14.18 6.53 -7.07
C GLN A 122 14.61 5.22 -7.72
N PRO A 123 15.11 5.27 -8.97
CA PRO A 123 15.86 4.17 -9.55
C PRO A 123 16.96 3.69 -8.58
N PRO A 124 17.27 2.39 -8.56
CA PRO A 124 16.77 1.36 -9.48
C PRO A 124 15.39 0.78 -9.11
N TRP A 125 14.76 1.20 -8.01
CA TRP A 125 13.49 0.62 -7.58
C TRP A 125 12.35 0.96 -8.55
N ARG A 126 11.63 -0.07 -8.97
CA ARG A 126 10.49 0.02 -9.89
C ARG A 126 9.25 -0.54 -9.19
N PHE A 127 8.18 0.23 -9.20
CA PHE A 127 6.90 -0.21 -8.66
C PHE A 127 6.31 -1.32 -9.53
N PHE A 128 5.69 -2.32 -8.90
CA PHE A 128 4.84 -3.30 -9.56
C PHE A 128 3.49 -3.38 -8.85
N ASP A 129 2.43 -3.48 -9.65
CA ASP A 129 1.09 -3.80 -9.18
C ASP A 129 0.86 -5.30 -9.32
N GLY A 130 0.12 -5.92 -8.41
CA GLY A 130 -0.37 -7.31 -8.51
C GLY A 130 -1.82 -7.39 -8.98
N GLN A 131 -2.41 -6.27 -9.37
CA GLN A 131 -3.82 -6.15 -9.74
C GLN A 131 -3.98 -5.74 -11.21
N GLY A 132 -5.09 -6.14 -11.82
CA GLY A 132 -5.40 -5.81 -13.21
C GLY A 132 -4.43 -6.42 -14.22
N ASN A 133 -4.02 -5.63 -15.22
CA ASN A 133 -3.11 -6.05 -16.29
C ASN A 133 -1.63 -5.82 -15.91
N TRP A 134 -1.19 -6.45 -14.83
CA TRP A 134 0.12 -6.21 -14.23
C TRP A 134 1.28 -6.92 -14.96
N GLN A 135 1.00 -8.03 -15.65
CA GLN A 135 2.01 -8.91 -16.22
C GLN A 135 2.98 -8.20 -17.18
N PRO A 136 2.54 -7.29 -18.08
CA PRO A 136 3.45 -6.58 -18.97
C PRO A 136 4.47 -5.70 -18.22
N ALA A 137 4.02 -4.95 -17.22
CA ALA A 137 4.89 -4.08 -16.42
C ALA A 137 5.88 -4.92 -15.58
N PHE A 138 5.40 -6.01 -14.98
CA PHE A 138 6.26 -6.93 -14.24
C PHE A 138 7.34 -7.57 -15.14
N ARG A 139 6.96 -8.09 -16.32
CA ARG A 139 7.92 -8.64 -17.29
C ARG A 139 8.95 -7.61 -17.75
N ASP A 140 8.55 -6.35 -17.93
CA ASP A 140 9.46 -5.27 -18.30
C ASP A 140 10.51 -4.98 -17.21
N ILE A 141 10.12 -5.09 -15.94
CA ILE A 141 11.08 -5.03 -14.82
C ILE A 141 12.10 -6.17 -14.92
N LEU A 142 11.62 -7.40 -15.13
CA LEU A 142 12.48 -8.59 -15.19
C LEU A 142 13.45 -8.60 -16.38
N ARG A 143 13.06 -8.08 -17.54
CA ARG A 143 13.96 -7.93 -18.71
C ARG A 143 15.21 -7.10 -18.40
N SER A 144 15.09 -6.13 -17.50
CA SER A 144 16.20 -5.29 -17.06
C SER A 144 16.97 -5.85 -15.85
N ALA A 145 16.53 -6.99 -15.31
CA ALA A 145 17.07 -7.53 -14.08
C ALA A 145 18.36 -8.32 -14.30
N THR A 146 19.30 -8.16 -13.39
CA THR A 146 20.51 -9.00 -13.32
C THR A 146 20.16 -10.40 -12.82
N ASN A 147 20.98 -11.41 -13.12
CA ASN A 147 20.77 -12.78 -12.60
C ASN A 147 20.63 -12.84 -11.08
N ASN A 148 21.42 -12.06 -10.34
CA ASN A 148 21.33 -12.02 -8.87
C ASN A 148 20.01 -11.44 -8.40
N ALA A 149 19.53 -10.38 -9.06
CA ALA A 149 18.21 -9.82 -8.77
C ALA A 149 17.10 -10.82 -9.07
N LEU A 150 17.16 -11.55 -10.20
CA LEU A 150 16.19 -12.59 -10.53
C LEU A 150 16.16 -13.72 -9.48
N ILE A 151 17.33 -14.16 -8.98
CA ILE A 151 17.41 -15.14 -7.89
C ILE A 151 16.76 -14.61 -6.61
N GLY A 152 17.03 -13.35 -6.24
CA GLY A 152 16.41 -12.70 -5.08
C GLY A 152 14.89 -12.58 -5.20
N ILE A 153 14.40 -12.09 -6.35
CA ILE A 153 12.97 -11.99 -6.65
C ILE A 153 12.31 -13.37 -6.57
N ARG A 154 12.90 -14.40 -7.18
CA ARG A 154 12.38 -15.77 -7.13
C ARG A 154 12.22 -16.26 -5.69
N ARG A 155 13.28 -16.13 -4.88
CA ARG A 155 13.28 -16.57 -3.48
C ARG A 155 12.17 -15.89 -2.68
N ASP A 156 12.02 -14.59 -2.84
CA ASP A 156 11.05 -13.81 -2.07
C ASP A 156 9.61 -14.06 -2.55
N LEU A 157 9.41 -14.37 -3.84
CA LEU A 157 8.12 -14.84 -4.37
C LEU A 157 7.78 -16.27 -3.95
N GLU A 158 8.77 -17.18 -3.84
CA GLU A 158 8.55 -18.52 -3.27
C GLU A 158 8.05 -18.43 -1.83
N LEU A 159 8.61 -17.48 -1.05
CA LEU A 159 8.12 -17.17 0.28
C LEU A 159 6.70 -16.58 0.25
N ALA A 160 6.42 -15.64 -0.64
CA ALA A 160 5.08 -15.07 -0.80
C ALA A 160 4.03 -16.14 -1.16
N VAL A 161 4.35 -17.07 -2.06
CA VAL A 161 3.49 -18.22 -2.41
C VAL A 161 3.26 -19.11 -1.20
N ARG A 162 4.31 -19.47 -0.47
CA ARG A 162 4.21 -20.31 0.74
C ARG A 162 3.29 -19.68 1.80
N LEU A 163 3.37 -18.36 1.97
CA LEU A 163 2.53 -17.61 2.90
C LEU A 163 1.14 -17.27 2.34
N ARG A 164 0.87 -17.59 1.07
CA ARG A 164 -0.38 -17.27 0.37
C ARG A 164 -0.68 -15.76 0.33
N LEU A 165 0.34 -14.98 -0.02
CA LEU A 165 0.23 -13.53 -0.21
C LEU A 165 -0.66 -13.22 -1.43
N SER A 166 -1.81 -12.62 -1.16
CA SER A 166 -2.80 -12.19 -2.15
C SER A 166 -2.34 -10.90 -2.84
N ASP A 167 -2.58 -10.82 -4.15
CA ASP A 167 -2.38 -9.64 -4.99
C ASP A 167 -1.13 -8.81 -4.66
N PRO A 168 0.09 -9.40 -4.68
CA PRO A 168 1.28 -8.74 -4.19
C PRO A 168 1.55 -7.41 -4.90
N GLN A 169 1.80 -6.35 -4.13
CA GLN A 169 2.22 -5.03 -4.64
C GLN A 169 3.47 -4.56 -3.93
N GLY A 170 4.32 -3.81 -4.63
CA GLY A 170 5.54 -3.30 -4.03
C GLY A 170 6.55 -2.74 -5.01
N PHE A 171 7.82 -2.87 -4.64
CA PHE A 171 8.95 -2.39 -5.42
C PHE A 171 9.93 -3.52 -5.68
N ILE A 172 10.49 -3.54 -6.89
CA ILE A 172 11.58 -4.41 -7.28
C ILE A 172 12.80 -3.59 -7.62
N ASN A 173 13.96 -4.02 -7.14
CA ASN A 173 15.25 -3.52 -7.56
C ASN A 173 15.87 -4.53 -8.56
N PRO A 174 15.85 -4.23 -9.87
CA PRO A 174 16.36 -5.15 -10.90
C PRO A 174 17.89 -5.21 -10.95
N THR A 175 18.60 -4.25 -10.36
CA THR A 175 20.07 -4.15 -10.47
C THR A 175 20.81 -4.54 -9.20
N THR A 176 20.10 -4.88 -8.13
CA THR A 176 20.73 -5.20 -6.85
C THR A 176 21.60 -6.45 -6.97
N GLN A 177 22.79 -6.39 -6.36
CA GLN A 177 23.62 -7.56 -6.12
C GLN A 177 23.27 -8.25 -4.78
N ALA A 178 22.37 -7.64 -3.98
CA ALA A 178 21.93 -8.16 -2.71
C ALA A 178 20.66 -9.00 -2.84
N THR A 179 20.37 -9.78 -1.81
CA THR A 179 19.24 -10.71 -1.77
C THR A 179 17.87 -10.06 -1.62
N ASN A 180 17.78 -8.76 -1.30
CA ASN A 180 16.50 -8.06 -1.05
C ASN A 180 16.02 -7.34 -2.32
N SER A 181 15.71 -8.10 -3.36
CA SER A 181 15.36 -7.57 -4.68
C SER A 181 13.90 -7.16 -4.80
N ILE A 182 13.04 -7.55 -3.85
CA ILE A 182 11.64 -7.14 -3.79
C ILE A 182 11.31 -6.61 -2.38
N GLN A 183 10.39 -5.65 -2.33
CA GLN A 183 9.85 -5.07 -1.10
C GLN A 183 8.33 -4.93 -1.27
N PHE A 184 7.57 -5.76 -0.58
CA PHE A 184 6.11 -5.74 -0.60
C PHE A 184 5.59 -4.60 0.30
N ILE A 185 4.57 -3.89 -0.16
CA ILE A 185 3.91 -2.83 0.62
C ILE A 185 2.45 -3.16 0.93
N ASP A 186 1.83 -4.05 0.15
CA ASP A 186 0.49 -4.58 0.40
C ASP A 186 0.59 -6.01 0.90
N ILE A 187 0.19 -6.23 2.15
CA ILE A 187 0.38 -7.48 2.87
C ILE A 187 -1.00 -8.01 3.28
N HIS A 188 -1.53 -8.90 2.45
CA HIS A 188 -2.79 -9.56 2.69
C HIS A 188 -2.65 -11.04 2.40
N TYR A 189 -3.06 -11.90 3.35
CA TYR A 189 -3.02 -13.35 3.13
C TYR A 189 -4.39 -13.92 2.81
N GLY A 190 -4.43 -14.89 1.90
CA GLY A 190 -5.64 -15.65 1.57
C GLY A 190 -5.59 -16.42 0.25
N SER A 191 -4.79 -15.98 -0.72
CA SER A 191 -4.66 -16.57 -2.04
C SER A 191 -3.23 -16.43 -2.54
N ASP A 192 -2.68 -17.47 -3.15
CA ASP A 192 -1.34 -17.45 -3.76
C ASP A 192 -1.37 -17.29 -5.28
N VAL A 193 -2.55 -17.12 -5.90
CA VAL A 193 -2.71 -17.17 -7.37
C VAL A 193 -1.79 -16.17 -8.09
N VAL A 194 -1.85 -14.88 -7.71
CA VAL A 194 -1.01 -13.85 -8.34
C VAL A 194 0.47 -14.04 -7.99
N ALA A 195 0.80 -14.35 -6.73
CA ALA A 195 2.17 -14.61 -6.31
C ALA A 195 2.79 -15.79 -7.09
N ARG A 196 2.00 -16.84 -7.35
CA ARG A 196 2.40 -18.02 -8.13
C ARG A 196 2.60 -17.68 -9.60
N GLN A 197 1.69 -16.90 -10.20
CA GLN A 197 1.86 -16.40 -11.56
C GLN A 197 3.13 -15.53 -11.70
N MET A 198 3.38 -14.63 -10.75
CA MET A 198 4.62 -13.83 -10.73
C MET A 198 5.85 -14.74 -10.65
N LEU A 199 5.81 -15.77 -9.79
CA LEU A 199 6.90 -16.73 -9.64
C LEU A 199 7.15 -17.53 -10.93
N GLU A 200 6.10 -17.98 -11.60
CA GLU A 200 6.18 -18.67 -12.90
C GLU A 200 6.82 -17.78 -13.95
N ILE A 201 6.40 -16.52 -14.04
CA ILE A 201 7.01 -15.55 -14.95
C ILE A 201 8.51 -15.38 -14.66
N VAL A 202 8.92 -15.25 -13.39
CA VAL A 202 10.35 -15.09 -13.04
C VAL A 202 11.18 -16.30 -13.47
N ARG A 203 10.61 -17.51 -13.41
CA ARG A 203 11.28 -18.74 -13.85
C ARG A 203 11.50 -18.81 -15.36
N GLU A 204 10.80 -18.00 -16.16
CA GLU A 204 11.06 -17.88 -17.60
C GLU A 204 12.32 -17.06 -17.92
N PHE A 205 12.84 -16.29 -16.95
CA PHE A 205 13.99 -15.41 -17.11
C PHE A 205 15.29 -15.95 -16.50
N ILE A 206 15.24 -17.10 -15.82
CA ILE A 206 16.38 -17.75 -15.15
C ILE A 206 16.74 -19.03 -15.92
#